data_AF-A0A535KC60-F1
#
_entry.id   AF-A0A535KC60-F1
#
_cell.length_a   1.000
_cell.length_b   1.000
_cell.length_c   1.000
_cell.angle_alpha   90.00
_cell.angle_beta   90.00
_cell.angle_gamma   90.00
#
_symmetry.space_group_name_H-M   'P 1'
#
loop_
_entity.id
_entity.type
_entity.pdbx_description
1 polymer ?
#
loop_
_entity_poly.entity_id
_entity_poly.type
_entity_poly.pdbx_seq_one_letter_code
_entity_poly.pdbx_strand_id
1 'polypeptide(L)'
;MAKWNPLALKILMWVMGLLLVVGSAASFVGVAVFPFDSSAGVSAPVAGIAFGAGIMIAGFDPIGNISWVRALVLYAILEIVYQIFTQVTVGRFDIIAFVIGILVAVLVLVLYPNKPALWMQGGSTSGARA
;
A
#
# COMPACT_ATOMS: atom_id res chain seq x y z
N MET A 1 9.65 -24.54 8.12
CA MET A 1 9.02 -23.58 7.19
C MET A 1 7.67 -23.20 7.77
N ALA A 2 7.44 -21.93 8.09
CA ALA A 2 6.16 -21.49 8.64
C ALA A 2 5.06 -21.80 7.61
N LYS A 3 4.07 -22.60 8.02
CA LYS A 3 2.90 -22.92 7.20
C LYS A 3 2.16 -21.62 6.92
N TRP A 4 2.18 -21.18 5.66
CA TRP A 4 1.48 -19.99 5.22
C TRP A 4 0.00 -20.06 5.60
N ASN A 5 -0.52 -19.00 6.21
CA ASN A 5 -1.93 -18.88 6.55
C ASN A 5 -2.63 -17.95 5.53
N PRO A 6 -3.41 -18.48 4.57
CA PRO A 6 -4.12 -17.67 3.59
C PRO A 6 -4.97 -16.57 4.21
N LEU A 7 -5.59 -16.85 5.36
CA LEU A 7 -6.46 -15.91 6.05
C LEU A 7 -5.69 -14.68 6.56
N ALA A 8 -4.44 -14.86 6.99
CA ALA A 8 -3.64 -13.75 7.54
C ALA A 8 -3.36 -12.68 6.48
N LEU A 9 -3.08 -13.07 5.23
CA LEU A 9 -2.87 -12.12 4.13
C LEU A 9 -4.16 -11.37 3.77
N LYS A 10 -5.31 -12.08 3.74
CA LYS A 10 -6.62 -11.44 3.48
C LYS A 10 -6.96 -10.41 4.56
N ILE A 11 -6.81 -10.79 5.83
CA ILE A 11 -7.04 -9.90 6.97
C ILE A 11 -6.08 -8.71 6.91
N LEU A 12 -4.79 -8.92 6.62
CA LEU A 12 -3.83 -7.84 6.47
C LEU A 12 -4.28 -6.83 5.41
N MET A 13 -4.70 -7.31 4.22
CA MET A 13 -5.19 -6.43 3.17
C MET A 13 -6.44 -5.66 3.61
N TRP A 14 -7.40 -6.31 4.27
CA TRP A 14 -8.59 -5.64 4.76
C TRP A 14 -8.30 -4.57 5.81
N VAL A 15 -7.46 -4.90 6.80
CA VAL A 15 -7.04 -3.96 7.84
C VAL A 15 -6.31 -2.77 7.21
N MET A 16 -5.41 -3.01 6.26
CA MET A 16 -4.70 -1.93 5.58
C MET A 16 -5.62 -1.06 4.74
N GLY A 17 -6.51 -1.67 3.98
CA GLY A 17 -7.48 -0.92 3.18
C GLY A 17 -8.41 -0.07 4.06
N LEU A 18 -8.82 -0.58 5.22
CA LEU A 18 -9.59 0.20 6.19
C LEU A 18 -8.79 1.37 6.78
N LEU A 19 -7.55 1.13 7.20
CA LEU A 19 -6.67 2.19 7.73
C LEU A 19 -6.43 3.29 6.71
N LEU A 20 -6.23 2.93 5.44
CA LEU A 20 -6.08 3.86 4.33
C LEU A 20 -7.35 4.71 4.14
N VAL A 21 -8.52 4.06 4.10
CA VAL A 21 -9.79 4.77 3.94
C VAL A 21 -10.04 5.73 5.12
N VAL A 22 -9.82 5.28 6.36
CA VAL A 22 -10.03 6.11 7.55
C VAL A 22 -9.03 7.26 7.62
N GLY A 23 -7.74 7.01 7.34
CA GLY A 23 -6.71 8.04 7.31
C GLY A 23 -6.96 9.09 6.23
N SER A 24 -7.35 8.65 5.04
CA SER A 24 -7.75 9.56 3.96
C SER A 24 -9.05 10.31 4.27
N ALA A 25 -10.02 9.68 4.93
CA ALA A 25 -11.24 10.37 5.36
C ALA A 25 -10.93 11.46 6.40
N ALA A 26 -10.02 11.21 7.35
CA ALA A 26 -9.59 12.22 8.31
C ALA A 26 -8.91 13.43 7.63
N SER A 27 -8.22 13.22 6.50
CA SER A 27 -7.57 14.29 5.75
C SER A 27 -8.54 15.31 5.15
N PHE A 28 -9.84 14.97 4.96
CA PHE A 28 -10.85 15.94 4.52
C PHE A 28 -10.96 17.14 5.46
N VAL A 29 -10.76 16.95 6.77
CA VAL A 29 -10.79 18.04 7.75
C VAL A 29 -9.63 19.01 7.48
N GLY A 30 -8.44 18.49 7.17
CA GLY A 30 -7.28 19.32 6.83
C GLY A 30 -7.47 20.08 5.52
N VAL A 31 -8.01 19.40 4.50
CA VAL A 31 -8.31 20.01 3.19
C VAL A 31 -9.35 21.11 3.27
N ALA A 32 -10.38 20.94 4.11
CA ALA A 32 -11.42 21.95 4.32
C ALA A 32 -10.86 23.27 4.87
N VAL A 33 -9.75 23.22 5.60
CA VAL A 33 -9.06 24.41 6.15
C VAL A 33 -7.98 24.92 5.19
N PHE A 34 -7.27 24.01 4.50
CA PHE A 34 -6.17 24.32 3.58
C PHE A 34 -6.31 23.52 2.26
N PRO A 35 -6.93 24.10 1.21
CA PRO A 35 -7.28 23.39 -0.02
C PRO A 35 -6.11 23.27 -1.00
N PHE A 36 -5.05 22.55 -0.61
CA PHE A 36 -3.87 22.29 -1.47
C PHE A 36 -3.95 20.96 -2.23
N ASP A 37 -5.05 20.22 -2.11
CA ASP A 37 -5.16 18.82 -2.48
C ASP A 37 -5.59 18.55 -3.93
N SER A 38 -5.88 19.58 -4.73
CA SER A 38 -6.49 19.46 -6.06
C SER A 38 -5.65 20.04 -7.21
N SER A 39 -4.42 20.48 -6.95
CA SER A 39 -3.56 21.18 -7.92
C SER A 39 -3.24 20.37 -9.19
N ALA A 40 -3.34 19.05 -9.14
CA ALA A 40 -3.11 18.14 -10.26
C ALA A 40 -4.41 17.59 -10.88
N GLY A 41 -5.58 18.14 -10.55
CA GLY A 41 -6.89 17.68 -11.06
C GLY A 41 -7.41 16.39 -10.40
N VAL A 42 -6.79 15.94 -9.32
CA VAL A 42 -7.21 14.79 -8.49
C VAL A 42 -7.17 15.22 -7.03
N SER A 43 -8.19 14.87 -6.25
CA SER A 43 -8.21 15.15 -4.81
C SER A 43 -7.51 14.03 -4.02
N ALA A 44 -6.50 14.40 -3.24
CA ALA A 44 -5.73 13.46 -2.44
C ALA A 44 -6.58 12.56 -1.52
N PRO A 45 -7.62 13.07 -0.80
CA PRO A 45 -8.48 12.23 0.03
C PRO A 45 -9.24 11.16 -0.78
N VAL A 46 -9.75 11.52 -1.96
CA VAL A 46 -10.52 10.59 -2.80
C VAL A 46 -9.60 9.51 -3.38
N ALA A 47 -8.40 9.88 -3.82
CA ALA A 47 -7.41 8.92 -4.31
C ALA A 47 -7.04 7.89 -3.23
N GLY A 48 -6.81 8.35 -1.99
CA GLY A 48 -6.48 7.47 -0.87
C GLY A 48 -7.63 6.53 -0.48
N ILE A 49 -8.87 7.03 -0.47
CA ILE A 49 -10.07 6.20 -0.22
C ILE A 49 -10.27 5.15 -1.32
N ALA A 50 -10.17 5.55 -2.59
CA ALA A 50 -10.30 4.64 -3.72
C ALA A 50 -9.22 3.55 -3.69
N PHE A 51 -7.98 3.94 -3.36
CA PHE A 51 -6.88 3.00 -3.19
C PHE A 51 -7.13 2.02 -2.03
N GLY A 52 -7.51 2.52 -0.85
CA GLY A 52 -7.83 1.66 0.30
C GLY A 52 -9.00 0.71 0.04
N ALA A 53 -10.05 1.17 -0.63
CA ALA A 53 -11.17 0.33 -1.05
C ALA A 53 -10.73 -0.78 -2.04
N GLY A 54 -9.89 -0.44 -3.02
CA GLY A 54 -9.32 -1.41 -3.95
C GLY A 54 -8.49 -2.49 -3.25
N ILE A 55 -7.69 -2.12 -2.24
CA ILE A 55 -6.94 -3.06 -1.40
C ILE A 55 -7.89 -3.99 -0.63
N MET A 56 -8.99 -3.48 -0.06
CA MET A 56 -9.98 -4.34 0.63
C MET A 56 -10.64 -5.34 -0.32
N ILE A 57 -11.06 -4.89 -1.50
CA ILE A 57 -11.68 -5.75 -2.52
C ILE A 57 -10.70 -6.82 -3.00
N ALA A 58 -9.45 -6.45 -3.26
CA ALA A 58 -8.40 -7.41 -3.61
C ALA A 58 -8.12 -8.42 -2.49
N GLY A 59 -8.37 -8.06 -1.23
CA GLY A 59 -8.23 -8.95 -0.08
C GLY A 59 -9.13 -10.19 -0.10
N PHE A 60 -10.22 -10.22 -0.89
CA PHE A 60 -11.04 -11.43 -1.05
C PHE A 60 -10.28 -12.55 -1.77
N ASP A 61 -9.47 -12.20 -2.77
CA ASP A 61 -8.56 -13.09 -3.48
C ASP A 61 -7.20 -12.40 -3.77
N PRO A 62 -6.27 -12.40 -2.81
CA PRO A 62 -4.96 -11.75 -2.97
C PRO A 62 -4.06 -12.41 -4.02
N ILE A 63 -4.32 -13.67 -4.35
CA ILE A 63 -3.50 -14.43 -5.30
C ILE A 63 -3.94 -14.08 -6.73
N GLY A 64 -5.24 -14.04 -6.99
CA GLY A 64 -5.79 -13.56 -8.26
C GLY A 64 -5.50 -12.08 -8.51
N ASN A 65 -5.40 -11.27 -7.45
CA ASN A 65 -5.21 -9.82 -7.53
C ASN A 65 -3.81 -9.34 -7.11
N ILE A 66 -2.76 -9.97 -7.67
CA ILE A 66 -1.38 -9.67 -7.30
C ILE A 66 -0.97 -8.20 -7.49
N SER A 67 -1.55 -7.50 -8.46
CA SER A 67 -1.28 -6.07 -8.71
C SER A 67 -1.57 -5.21 -7.48
N TRP A 68 -2.66 -5.50 -6.76
CA TRP A 68 -3.02 -4.79 -5.53
C TRP A 68 -2.11 -5.16 -4.36
N VAL A 69 -1.64 -6.40 -4.29
CA VAL A 69 -0.63 -6.80 -3.30
C VAL A 69 0.68 -6.05 -3.55
N ARG A 70 1.09 -5.93 -4.82
CA ARG A 70 2.27 -5.12 -5.20
C ARG A 70 2.07 -3.65 -4.88
N ALA A 71 0.88 -3.12 -5.13
CA ALA A 71 0.56 -1.74 -4.79
C ALA A 71 0.60 -1.50 -3.28
N LEU A 72 0.18 -2.48 -2.46
CA LEU A 72 0.32 -2.40 -1.00
C LEU A 72 1.79 -2.37 -0.55
N VAL A 73 2.64 -3.18 -1.17
CA VAL A 73 4.10 -3.16 -0.91
C VAL A 73 4.68 -1.80 -1.31
N LEU A 74 4.30 -1.28 -2.47
CA LEU A 74 4.73 0.04 -2.93
C LEU A 74 4.28 1.15 -1.96
N TYR A 75 3.02 1.11 -1.51
CA TYR A 75 2.52 2.02 -0.49
C TYR A 75 3.38 1.97 0.78
N ALA A 76 3.68 0.77 1.30
CA ALA A 76 4.48 0.62 2.51
C ALA A 76 5.88 1.21 2.35
N ILE A 77 6.52 1.02 1.19
CA ILE A 77 7.83 1.62 0.88
C ILE A 77 7.70 3.15 0.81
N LEU A 78 6.71 3.67 0.11
CA LEU A 78 6.49 5.10 -0.04
C LEU A 78 6.19 5.78 1.30
N GLU A 79 5.45 5.12 2.19
CA GLU A 79 5.18 5.63 3.54
C GLU A 79 6.47 5.75 4.36
N ILE A 80 7.33 4.73 4.32
CA ILE A 80 8.65 4.77 4.99
C ILE A 80 9.49 5.92 4.45
N VAL A 81 9.56 6.07 3.11
CA VAL A 81 10.31 7.16 2.46
C VAL A 81 9.71 8.52 2.83
N TYR A 82 8.39 8.64 2.85
CA TYR A 82 7.67 9.86 3.23
C TYR A 82 8.03 10.29 4.65
N GLN A 83 7.98 9.38 5.63
CA GLN A 83 8.31 9.69 7.02
C GLN A 83 9.77 10.13 7.19
N ILE A 84 10.70 9.48 6.48
CA ILE A 84 12.11 9.89 6.48
C ILE A 84 12.26 11.29 5.87
N PHE A 85 11.58 11.54 4.75
CA PHE A 85 11.62 12.83 4.07
C PHE A 85 11.05 13.96 4.94
N THR A 86 9.90 13.77 5.58
CA THR A 86 9.28 14.77 6.45
C THR A 86 10.12 15.05 7.71
N GLN A 87 10.81 14.02 8.22
CA GLN A 87 11.72 14.18 9.35
C GLN A 87 12.89 15.08 8.97
N VAL A 88 13.47 14.90 7.79
CA VAL A 88 14.62 15.68 7.31
C VAL A 88 14.22 17.10 6.90
N THR A 89 13.06 17.26 6.25
CA THR A 89 12.67 18.55 5.63
C THR A 89 11.93 19.50 6.56
N VAL A 90 11.06 18.98 7.43
CA VAL A 90 10.18 19.79 8.29
C VAL A 90 10.28 19.38 9.76
N GLY A 91 11.18 18.46 10.11
CA GLY A 91 11.35 17.99 11.48
C GLY A 91 10.15 17.21 12.04
N ARG A 92 9.26 16.71 11.17
CA ARG A 92 8.06 15.94 11.56
C ARG A 92 8.25 14.47 11.25
N PHE A 93 8.02 13.63 12.26
CA PHE A 93 8.14 12.19 12.13
C PHE A 93 7.01 11.48 12.90
N ASP A 94 6.23 10.68 12.20
CA ASP A 94 5.24 9.80 12.82
C ASP A 94 5.79 8.38 12.94
N ILE A 95 6.21 8.05 14.17
CA ILE A 95 6.74 6.72 14.48
C ILE A 95 5.71 5.61 14.27
N ILE A 96 4.42 5.89 14.49
CA ILE A 96 3.36 4.88 14.36
C ILE A 96 3.21 4.52 12.89
N ALA A 97 3.06 5.53 12.02
CA ALA A 97 2.96 5.32 10.58
C ALA A 97 4.20 4.62 10.01
N PHE A 98 5.40 5.02 10.46
CA PHE A 98 6.66 4.38 10.05
C PHE A 98 6.73 2.90 10.44
N VAL A 99 6.42 2.57 11.69
CA VAL A 99 6.43 1.18 12.17
C VAL A 99 5.37 0.34 11.45
N ILE A 100 4.17 0.87 11.22
CA ILE A 100 3.13 0.19 10.44
C ILE A 100 3.63 -0.09 9.02
N GLY A 101 4.25 0.88 8.35
CA GLY A 101 4.85 0.69 7.02
C GLY A 101 5.84 -0.48 6.99
N ILE A 102 6.76 -0.53 7.95
CA ILE A 102 7.74 -1.63 8.06
C ILE A 102 7.03 -2.97 8.31
N LEU A 103 6.10 -3.01 9.27
CA LEU A 103 5.37 -4.22 9.62
C LEU A 103 4.60 -4.77 8.41
N VAL A 104 3.93 -3.90 7.65
CA VAL A 104 3.18 -4.31 6.46
C VAL A 104 4.11 -4.84 5.39
N ALA A 105 5.23 -4.16 5.10
CA ALA A 105 6.20 -4.62 4.13
C ALA A 105 6.73 -6.02 4.49
N VAL A 106 7.10 -6.24 5.76
CA VAL A 106 7.58 -7.54 6.24
C VAL A 106 6.47 -8.60 6.20
N LEU A 107 5.27 -8.27 6.68
CA LEU A 107 4.16 -9.21 6.73
C LEU A 107 3.74 -9.64 5.33
N VAL A 108 3.69 -8.74 4.33
CA VAL A 108 3.39 -9.14 2.95
C VAL A 108 4.48 -10.08 2.41
N LEU A 109 5.76 -9.79 2.64
CA LEU A 109 6.86 -10.66 2.18
C LEU A 109 6.86 -12.05 2.83
N VAL A 110 6.44 -12.15 4.09
CA VAL A 110 6.36 -13.41 4.84
C VAL A 110 5.08 -14.18 4.49
N LEU A 111 3.96 -13.47 4.38
CA LEU A 111 2.63 -14.04 4.14
C LEU A 111 2.29 -14.21 2.67
N TYR A 112 3.11 -13.79 1.71
CA TYR A 112 2.83 -14.08 0.31
C TYR A 112 3.45 -15.42 -0.10
N PRO A 113 2.66 -16.37 -0.64
CA PRO A 113 3.17 -17.71 -0.96
C PRO A 113 4.24 -17.67 -2.06
N ASN A 114 4.05 -16.81 -3.07
CA ASN A 114 4.94 -16.68 -4.22
C ASN A 114 5.75 -15.39 -4.18
N LYS A 115 6.71 -15.29 -3.26
CA LYS A 115 7.54 -14.08 -3.05
C LYS A 115 8.16 -13.51 -4.34
N PRO A 116 8.69 -14.33 -5.28
CA PRO A 116 9.25 -13.81 -6.52
C PRO A 116 8.21 -13.08 -7.38
N ALA A 117 6.93 -13.43 -7.26
CA ALA A 117 5.86 -12.80 -8.02
C ALA A 117 5.50 -11.41 -7.48
N LEU A 118 5.92 -11.04 -6.26
CA LEU A 118 5.74 -9.68 -5.75
C LEU A 118 6.61 -8.66 -6.49
N TRP A 119 7.71 -9.11 -7.07
CA TRP A 119 8.56 -8.27 -7.90
C TRP A 119 8.01 -8.26 -9.33
N MET A 120 8.26 -7.18 -10.07
CA MET A 120 8.04 -7.21 -11.51
C MET A 120 8.97 -8.27 -12.08
N GLN A 121 8.40 -9.41 -12.48
CA GLN A 121 9.11 -10.35 -13.34
C GLN A 121 9.33 -9.61 -14.66
N GLY A 122 10.54 -9.11 -14.86
CA GLY A 122 10.98 -8.66 -16.17
C GLY A 122 10.80 -9.83 -17.11
N GLY A 123 9.89 -9.68 -18.08
CA GLY A 123 9.65 -10.69 -19.09
C GLY A 123 10.96 -11.05 -19.77
N SER A 124 11.52 -12.19 -19.40
CA SER A 124 12.56 -12.85 -20.17
C SER A 124 11.85 -13.92 -20.98
N THR A 125 12.09 -13.89 -22.30
CA THR A 125 11.66 -14.81 -23.36
C THR A 125 10.22 -14.69 -23.89
N SER A 126 10.02 -13.79 -24.86
CA SER A 126 9.45 -14.21 -26.14
C SER A 126 10.56 -14.20 -27.19
N GLY A 127 11.39 -15.24 -27.17
CA GLY A 127 12.25 -15.54 -28.32
C GLY A 127 11.41 -16.20 -29.41
N ALA A 128 11.49 -15.65 -30.62
CA ALA A 128 11.21 -16.26 -31.93
C ALA A 128 9.74 -16.63 -32.27
N ARG A 129 9.17 -15.92 -33.26
CA ARG A 129 8.87 -16.42 -34.63
C ARG A 129 7.90 -15.48 -35.37
N ALA A 130 8.42 -14.77 -36.39
CA ALA A 130 7.75 -14.48 -37.66
C ALA A 130 8.84 -14.19 -38.70
#